data_AF-A0A357XUJ6-F1
#
_entry.id   AF-A0A357XUJ6-F1
#
_cell.length_a   1.000
_cell.length_b   1.000
_cell.length_c   1.000
_cell.angle_alpha   90.00
_cell.angle_beta   90.00
_cell.angle_gamma   90.00
#
_symmetry.space_group_name_H-M   'P 1'
#
loop_
_entity.id
_entity.type
_entity.pdbx_description
1 polymer ?
#
loop_
_entity_poly.entity_id
_entity_poly.type
_entity_poly.pdbx_seq_one_letter_code
_entity_poly.pdbx_strand_id
1 'polypeptide(L)'
;MQQKTYKICQSCAMPLKQDPEHGGTEANGTKSPMYCSYCYKDGKFTDDFKTAGEMQEFCKAKLVEMKFPRIVAWLFTRGIPKLERWKSMSKKSPPEMLTDLGQAIIDSKTITIKGYPFEPSIAHRDRIVDAREIVNVDVESWPPTIQVEKELIPLSADQKDELARFADDNAVPTVSRSDIWSWILAPFLDTEYTEKTDERLRGLLTEYGLGEQEVRSLRQEVETQMLEYNAMLWEWVHLDMYDVLRAMRAKYDKTEFERFFRKAMSIALSEKRIGVREEMPEQ
;
A
#
# COMPACT_ATOMS: atom_id res chain seq x y z
N MET A 1 -7.32 -11.73 36.52
CA MET A 1 -7.39 -11.59 35.06
C MET A 1 -8.81 -11.96 34.63
N GLN A 2 -9.56 -11.05 34.00
CA GLN A 2 -10.91 -11.39 33.52
C GLN A 2 -10.79 -12.32 32.31
N GLN A 3 -11.32 -13.54 32.44
CA GLN A 3 -11.29 -14.53 31.35
C GLN A 3 -12.38 -14.15 30.33
N LYS A 4 -11.97 -13.85 29.10
CA LYS A 4 -12.89 -13.44 28.02
C LYS A 4 -13.77 -14.63 27.64
N THR A 5 -15.09 -14.50 27.81
CA THR A 5 -16.06 -15.56 27.49
C THR A 5 -16.46 -15.49 26.02
N TYR A 6 -16.31 -16.60 25.29
CA TYR A 6 -16.73 -16.70 23.89
C TYR A 6 -18.07 -17.43 23.77
N LYS A 7 -18.98 -16.90 22.95
CA LYS A 7 -20.29 -17.53 22.67
C LYS A 7 -20.28 -18.42 21.43
N ILE A 8 -19.32 -18.19 20.54
CA ILE A 8 -19.14 -18.88 19.26
C ILE A 8 -17.69 -19.37 19.16
N CYS A 9 -17.48 -20.49 18.49
CA CYS A 9 -16.17 -21.04 18.19
C CYS A 9 -15.36 -20.03 17.37
N GLN A 10 -14.17 -19.69 17.82
CA GLN A 10 -13.29 -18.74 17.13
C GLN A 10 -12.50 -19.33 15.96
N SER A 11 -12.92 -20.50 15.46
CA SER A 11 -12.39 -21.14 14.25
C SER A 11 -13.47 -21.23 13.17
N CYS A 12 -14.65 -21.81 13.47
CA CYS A 12 -15.70 -22.08 12.48
C CYS A 12 -17.01 -21.30 12.68
N ALA A 13 -17.07 -20.36 13.64
CA ALA A 13 -18.27 -19.62 14.04
C ALA A 13 -19.41 -20.47 14.63
N MET A 14 -19.22 -21.78 14.86
CA MET A 14 -20.25 -22.64 15.45
C MET A 14 -20.62 -22.16 16.87
N PRO A 15 -21.91 -22.04 17.22
CA PRO A 15 -22.32 -21.70 18.58
C PRO A 15 -21.81 -22.75 19.57
N LEU A 16 -21.03 -22.34 20.58
CA LEU A 16 -20.43 -23.30 21.53
C LEU A 16 -21.49 -24.02 22.36
N LYS A 17 -22.66 -23.39 22.57
CA LYS A 17 -23.82 -24.03 23.21
C LYS A 17 -24.42 -25.20 22.41
N GLN A 18 -24.14 -25.27 21.11
CA GLN A 18 -24.61 -26.33 20.21
C GLN A 18 -23.53 -27.39 19.97
N ASP A 19 -22.37 -27.26 20.60
CA ASP A 19 -21.30 -28.25 20.53
C ASP A 19 -21.64 -29.46 21.42
N PRO A 20 -21.75 -30.69 20.87
CA PRO A 20 -22.13 -31.87 21.67
C PRO A 20 -21.19 -32.14 22.85
N GLU A 21 -19.89 -31.88 22.68
CA GLU A 21 -18.90 -32.06 23.73
C GLU A 21 -18.66 -30.77 24.56
N HIS A 22 -19.45 -29.72 24.35
CA HIS A 22 -19.38 -28.45 25.10
C HIS A 22 -17.99 -27.77 25.12
N GLY A 23 -17.25 -27.87 24.00
CA GLY A 23 -15.94 -27.26 23.82
C GLY A 23 -14.86 -28.27 23.42
N GLY A 24 -13.85 -27.78 22.70
CA GLY A 24 -12.63 -28.52 22.38
C GLY A 24 -11.77 -28.81 23.61
N THR A 25 -10.63 -29.47 23.43
CA THR A 25 -9.71 -29.81 24.53
C THR A 25 -8.33 -29.19 24.33
N GLU A 26 -7.78 -28.63 25.41
CA GLU A 26 -6.39 -28.20 25.49
C GLU A 26 -5.46 -29.41 25.70
N ALA A 27 -4.14 -29.23 25.53
CA ALA A 27 -3.16 -30.33 25.65
C ALA A 27 -3.14 -31.01 27.05
N ASN A 28 -3.62 -30.31 28.08
CA ASN A 28 -3.77 -30.82 29.45
C ASN A 28 -5.14 -31.50 29.71
N GLY A 29 -5.98 -31.65 28.68
CA GLY A 29 -7.31 -32.27 28.76
C GLY A 29 -8.42 -31.34 29.24
N THR A 30 -8.14 -30.08 29.61
CA THR A 30 -9.19 -29.12 30.01
C THR A 30 -9.97 -28.61 28.80
N LYS A 31 -11.21 -28.13 29.02
CA LYS A 31 -12.06 -27.61 27.96
C LYS A 31 -11.56 -26.26 27.46
N SER A 32 -11.46 -26.12 26.14
CA SER A 32 -11.14 -24.86 25.50
C SER A 32 -12.34 -23.91 25.57
N PRO A 33 -12.20 -22.71 26.16
CA PRO A 33 -13.28 -21.72 26.20
C PRO A 33 -13.49 -21.03 24.84
N MET A 34 -12.65 -21.32 23.84
CA MET A 34 -12.55 -20.56 22.59
C MET A 34 -12.98 -21.37 21.36
N TYR A 35 -12.73 -22.69 21.36
CA TYR A 35 -12.93 -23.56 20.20
C TYR A 35 -13.92 -24.69 20.51
N CYS A 36 -14.66 -25.14 19.49
CA CYS A 36 -15.53 -26.31 19.61
C CYS A 36 -14.76 -27.61 19.42
N SER A 37 -15.38 -28.71 19.85
CA SER A 37 -14.82 -30.07 19.77
C SER A 37 -14.51 -30.53 18.36
N TYR A 38 -15.24 -30.05 17.35
CA TYR A 38 -14.94 -30.40 15.97
C TYR A 38 -13.68 -29.73 15.43
N CYS A 39 -13.33 -28.53 15.91
CA CYS A 39 -12.19 -27.77 15.39
C CYS A 39 -10.90 -28.03 16.17
N TYR A 40 -10.98 -28.35 17.46
CA TYR A 40 -9.80 -28.33 18.33
C TYR A 40 -9.85 -29.45 19.36
N LYS A 41 -8.87 -30.35 19.32
CA LYS A 41 -8.71 -31.48 20.25
C LYS A 41 -7.25 -31.62 20.65
N ASP A 42 -7.03 -31.89 21.93
CA ASP A 42 -5.74 -32.18 22.55
C ASP A 42 -4.66 -31.12 22.25
N GLY A 43 -5.07 -29.86 22.26
CA GLY A 43 -4.19 -28.72 22.01
C GLY A 43 -3.88 -28.47 20.53
N LYS A 44 -4.57 -29.13 19.59
CA LYS A 44 -4.32 -29.03 18.15
C LYS A 44 -5.61 -28.84 17.35
N PHE A 45 -5.49 -28.15 16.23
CA PHE A 45 -6.57 -28.12 15.24
C PHE A 45 -6.68 -29.48 14.54
N THR A 46 -7.91 -29.93 14.33
CA THR A 46 -8.23 -31.22 13.72
C THR A 46 -8.16 -31.21 12.19
N ASP A 47 -8.11 -30.02 11.60
CA ASP A 47 -7.97 -29.77 10.18
C ASP A 47 -6.59 -29.23 9.80
N ASP A 48 -6.22 -29.35 8.53
CA ASP A 48 -4.97 -28.84 7.97
C ASP A 48 -5.11 -27.46 7.30
N PHE A 49 -6.28 -26.80 7.41
CA PHE A 49 -6.57 -25.57 6.68
C PHE A 49 -5.59 -24.44 7.04
N LYS A 50 -5.10 -23.78 5.99
CA LYS A 50 -4.13 -22.68 6.09
C LYS A 50 -4.78 -21.32 5.94
N THR A 51 -6.05 -21.26 5.53
CA THR A 51 -6.76 -20.00 5.28
C THR A 51 -8.19 -20.02 5.85
N ALA A 52 -8.72 -18.83 6.15
CA ALA A 52 -10.12 -18.68 6.54
C ALA A 52 -11.09 -19.05 5.40
N GLY A 53 -10.66 -18.94 4.13
CA GLY A 53 -11.45 -19.30 2.97
C GLY A 53 -11.73 -20.80 2.90
N GLU A 54 -10.73 -21.65 3.16
CA GLU A 54 -10.89 -23.10 3.23
C GLU A 54 -11.89 -23.49 4.33
N MET A 55 -11.79 -22.87 5.51
CA MET A 55 -12.75 -23.08 6.60
C MET A 55 -14.16 -22.61 6.22
N GLN A 56 -14.29 -21.47 5.54
CA GLN A 56 -15.58 -20.98 5.06
C GLN A 56 -16.24 -21.96 4.10
N GLU A 57 -15.52 -22.46 3.11
CA GLU A 57 -16.07 -23.41 2.14
C GLU A 57 -16.45 -24.73 2.81
N PHE A 58 -15.63 -25.23 3.73
CA PHE A 58 -15.95 -26.41 4.53
C PHE A 58 -17.24 -26.22 5.34
N CYS A 59 -17.37 -25.12 6.07
CA CYS A 59 -18.58 -24.82 6.85
C CYS A 59 -19.81 -24.61 5.97
N LYS A 60 -19.68 -23.95 4.81
CA LYS A 60 -20.79 -23.79 3.85
C LYS A 60 -21.28 -25.14 3.35
N ALA A 61 -20.35 -26.02 2.96
CA ALA A 61 -20.67 -27.37 2.49
C ALA A 61 -21.43 -28.17 3.58
N LYS A 62 -20.97 -28.10 4.84
CA LYS A 62 -21.65 -28.76 5.97
C LYS A 62 -23.04 -28.19 6.26
N LEU A 63 -23.23 -26.87 6.17
CA LEU A 63 -24.55 -26.25 6.34
C LEU A 63 -25.51 -26.67 5.22
N VAL A 64 -25.04 -26.75 3.97
CA VAL A 64 -25.83 -27.23 2.84
C VAL A 64 -26.19 -28.71 3.00
N GLU A 65 -25.26 -29.54 3.48
CA GLU A 65 -25.50 -30.95 3.83
C GLU A 65 -26.61 -31.07 4.90
N MET A 66 -26.60 -30.17 5.89
CA MET A 66 -27.65 -30.02 6.91
C MET A 66 -28.94 -29.35 6.41
N LYS A 67 -29.15 -29.25 5.10
CA LYS A 67 -30.34 -28.71 4.43
C LYS A 67 -30.58 -27.20 4.59
N PHE A 68 -29.56 -26.43 5.00
CA PHE A 68 -29.66 -24.98 4.93
C PHE A 68 -29.54 -24.49 3.47
N PRO A 69 -30.34 -23.49 3.05
CA PRO A 69 -30.17 -22.85 1.75
C PRO A 69 -28.77 -22.23 1.61
N ARG A 70 -28.20 -22.24 0.38
CA ARG A 70 -26.84 -21.71 0.12
C ARG A 70 -26.65 -20.26 0.57
N ILE A 71 -27.66 -19.41 0.41
CA ILE A 71 -27.62 -18.00 0.84
C ILE A 71 -27.50 -17.90 2.36
N VAL A 72 -28.20 -18.76 3.10
CA VAL A 72 -28.13 -18.82 4.57
C VAL A 72 -26.78 -19.36 5.03
N ALA A 73 -26.28 -20.41 4.36
CA ALA A 73 -24.95 -20.96 4.62
C ALA A 73 -23.84 -19.90 4.41
N TRP A 74 -23.95 -19.10 3.34
CA TRP A 74 -23.05 -17.96 3.12
C TRP A 74 -23.16 -16.91 4.23
N LEU A 75 -24.38 -16.53 4.62
CA LEU A 75 -24.62 -15.53 5.65
C LEU A 75 -24.01 -15.92 7.00
N PHE A 76 -24.11 -17.19 7.39
CA PHE A 76 -23.53 -17.69 8.65
C PHE A 76 -22.01 -17.83 8.62
N THR A 77 -21.43 -18.08 7.46
CA THR A 77 -19.97 -18.30 7.33
C THR A 77 -19.19 -17.03 6.97
N ARG A 78 -19.84 -15.95 6.51
CA ARG A 78 -19.16 -14.69 6.09
C ARG A 78 -18.27 -14.05 7.16
N GLY A 79 -18.56 -14.31 8.44
CA GLY A 79 -17.81 -13.76 9.58
C GLY A 79 -16.55 -14.52 9.96
N ILE A 80 -16.33 -15.73 9.42
CA ILE A 80 -15.20 -16.61 9.79
C ILE A 80 -13.83 -15.91 9.67
N PRO A 81 -13.51 -15.12 8.63
CA PRO A 81 -12.22 -14.44 8.51
C PRO A 81 -11.89 -13.47 9.64
N LYS A 82 -12.90 -13.07 10.44
CA LYS A 82 -12.73 -12.15 11.56
C LYS A 82 -12.59 -12.85 12.92
N LEU A 83 -12.51 -14.19 12.98
CA LEU A 83 -12.40 -14.95 14.25
C LEU A 83 -10.95 -15.10 14.72
N GLU A 84 -10.72 -15.28 16.03
CA GLU A 84 -9.37 -15.27 16.64
C GLU A 84 -8.34 -16.18 15.96
N ARG A 85 -8.72 -17.42 15.54
CA ARG A 85 -7.82 -18.32 14.81
C ARG A 85 -7.24 -17.66 13.57
N TRP A 86 -8.10 -16.93 12.85
CA TRP A 86 -7.78 -16.31 11.58
C TRP A 86 -7.28 -14.88 11.73
N LYS A 87 -7.52 -14.21 12.86
CA LYS A 87 -7.02 -12.85 13.13
C LYS A 87 -5.49 -12.75 13.12
N SER A 88 -4.79 -13.80 13.56
CA SER A 88 -3.32 -13.85 13.50
C SER A 88 -2.78 -14.00 12.07
N MET A 89 -3.61 -14.49 11.14
CA MET A 89 -3.35 -14.50 9.70
C MET A 89 -4.09 -13.39 8.94
N SER A 90 -4.87 -12.59 9.67
CA SER A 90 -5.58 -11.39 9.24
C SER A 90 -4.98 -10.13 9.88
N LYS A 91 -3.66 -10.10 10.08
CA LYS A 91 -2.99 -8.93 9.49
C LYS A 91 -3.36 -9.05 8.02
N LYS A 92 -4.42 -8.34 7.59
CA LYS A 92 -4.46 -7.98 6.18
C LYS A 92 -3.08 -7.38 5.98
N SER A 93 -2.21 -8.06 5.21
CA SER A 93 -1.28 -7.32 4.40
C SER A 93 -2.14 -6.20 3.83
N PRO A 94 -1.77 -4.93 4.05
CA PRO A 94 -2.55 -3.84 3.52
C PRO A 94 -2.93 -4.20 2.07
N PRO A 95 -4.20 -3.97 1.61
CA PRO A 95 -4.59 -4.29 0.23
C PRO A 95 -3.43 -3.94 -0.69
N GLU A 96 -3.04 -4.73 -1.69
CA GLU A 96 -1.73 -4.63 -2.38
C GLU A 96 -1.26 -3.17 -2.69
N MET A 97 -2.21 -2.26 -2.88
CA MET A 97 -2.07 -0.80 -2.91
C MET A 97 -1.44 -0.11 -1.67
N LEU A 98 -1.47 -0.67 -0.48
CA LEU A 98 -0.92 -0.10 0.76
C LEU A 98 0.33 -0.87 1.22
N THR A 99 0.91 -1.68 0.33
CA THR A 99 2.20 -2.31 0.60
C THR A 99 3.28 -1.26 0.81
N ASP A 100 4.12 -1.49 1.81
CA ASP A 100 5.26 -0.64 2.14
C ASP A 100 6.16 -0.43 0.93
N LEU A 101 6.84 0.72 0.80
CA LEU A 101 7.73 1.03 -0.32
C LEU A 101 9.06 0.26 -0.24
N GLY A 102 9.07 -0.89 0.43
CA GLY A 102 10.27 -1.61 0.79
C GLY A 102 11.01 -0.98 1.98
N GLN A 103 12.12 -1.61 2.35
CA GLN A 103 13.03 -1.15 3.40
C GLN A 103 14.36 -0.77 2.79
N ALA A 104 15.02 0.25 3.32
CA ALA A 104 16.37 0.61 2.96
C ALA A 104 17.32 0.39 4.14
N ILE A 105 18.51 -0.14 3.87
CA ILE A 105 19.60 -0.26 4.83
C ILE A 105 20.78 0.53 4.26
N ILE A 106 21.20 1.57 4.98
CA ILE A 106 22.29 2.44 4.57
C ILE A 106 23.58 1.94 5.22
N ASP A 107 24.55 1.55 4.39
CA ASP A 107 25.92 1.24 4.79
C ASP A 107 26.86 2.36 4.34
N SER A 108 28.15 2.28 4.69
CA SER A 108 29.14 3.34 4.36
C SER A 108 29.28 3.70 2.87
N LYS A 109 29.07 2.73 1.96
CA LYS A 109 29.25 2.88 0.50
C LYS A 109 28.07 2.40 -0.34
N THR A 110 27.07 1.80 0.29
CA THR A 110 25.96 1.15 -0.41
C THR A 110 24.64 1.41 0.32
N ILE A 111 23.55 1.44 -0.44
CA ILE A 111 22.19 1.41 0.09
C ILE A 111 21.52 0.12 -0.40
N THR A 112 21.13 -0.74 0.52
CA THR A 112 20.40 -1.98 0.20
C THR A 112 18.91 -1.73 0.29
N ILE A 113 18.23 -1.78 -0.84
CA ILE A 113 16.77 -1.75 -0.96
C ILE A 113 16.24 -3.18 -0.89
N LYS A 114 15.19 -3.41 -0.09
CA LYS A 114 14.55 -4.72 0.09
C LYS A 114 13.04 -4.63 -0.06
N GLY A 115 12.46 -5.64 -0.69
CA GLY A 115 11.01 -5.72 -0.90
C GLY A 115 10.39 -4.54 -1.65
N TYR A 116 11.11 -3.86 -2.55
CA TYR A 116 10.52 -2.76 -3.33
C TYR A 116 9.39 -3.29 -4.22
N PRO A 117 8.18 -2.69 -4.16
CA PRO A 117 6.99 -3.38 -4.66
C PRO A 117 6.79 -3.28 -6.17
N PHE A 118 7.39 -2.30 -6.86
CA PHE A 118 7.06 -2.02 -8.26
C PHE A 118 7.92 -2.83 -9.24
N GLU A 119 7.31 -3.81 -9.91
CA GLU A 119 8.00 -4.72 -10.86
C GLU A 119 8.84 -4.02 -11.95
N PRO A 120 8.37 -2.92 -12.58
CA PRO A 120 9.15 -2.24 -13.61
C PRO A 120 10.40 -1.50 -13.09
N SER A 121 10.50 -1.32 -11.78
CA SER A 121 11.58 -0.55 -11.18
C SER A 121 12.89 -1.32 -11.21
N ILE A 122 13.98 -0.58 -11.42
CA ILE A 122 15.34 -1.09 -11.20
C ILE A 122 15.58 -1.58 -9.77
N ALA A 123 14.78 -1.14 -8.78
CA ALA A 123 14.91 -1.55 -7.39
C ALA A 123 13.99 -2.72 -7.01
N HIS A 124 13.19 -3.27 -7.93
CA HIS A 124 12.18 -4.28 -7.63
C HIS A 124 12.72 -5.49 -6.84
N ARG A 125 11.99 -5.87 -5.80
CA ARG A 125 12.42 -6.84 -4.77
C ARG A 125 13.65 -6.31 -4.04
N ASP A 126 14.81 -6.86 -4.32
CA ASP A 126 16.02 -6.57 -3.57
C ASP A 126 17.09 -6.04 -4.52
N ARG A 127 17.68 -4.89 -4.16
CA ARG A 127 18.78 -4.29 -4.91
C ARG A 127 19.78 -3.64 -3.97
N ILE A 128 21.06 -3.84 -4.25
CA ILE A 128 22.14 -3.06 -3.65
C ILE A 128 22.50 -1.95 -4.64
N VAL A 129 22.50 -0.71 -4.17
CA VAL A 129 22.89 0.48 -4.92
C VAL A 129 24.22 0.98 -4.37
N ASP A 130 25.26 1.02 -5.19
CA ASP A 130 26.53 1.64 -4.83
C ASP A 130 26.40 3.16 -4.84
N ALA A 131 27.10 3.86 -3.94
CA ALA A 131 27.08 5.33 -3.88
C ALA A 131 27.43 5.97 -5.24
N ARG A 132 28.26 5.31 -6.06
CA ARG A 132 28.66 5.77 -7.40
C ARG A 132 27.53 5.69 -8.44
N GLU A 133 26.49 4.89 -8.19
CA GLU A 133 25.30 4.80 -9.04
C GLU A 133 24.28 5.91 -8.74
N ILE A 134 24.40 6.55 -7.58
CA ILE A 134 23.44 7.55 -7.12
C ILE A 134 23.78 8.89 -7.78
N VAL A 135 22.84 9.38 -8.58
CA VAL A 135 22.97 10.65 -9.32
C VAL A 135 22.91 11.83 -8.35
N ASN A 136 21.96 11.76 -7.41
CA ASN A 136 21.77 12.74 -6.35
C ASN A 136 20.82 12.18 -5.27
N VAL A 137 20.69 12.93 -4.19
CA VAL A 137 19.81 12.67 -3.06
C VAL A 137 18.90 13.87 -2.83
N ASP A 138 17.64 13.64 -2.51
CA ASP A 138 16.72 14.66 -2.00
C ASP A 138 16.24 14.27 -0.61
N VAL A 139 16.77 14.95 0.41
CA VAL A 139 16.40 14.76 1.82
C VAL A 139 15.28 15.70 2.25
N GLU A 140 14.89 16.65 1.39
CA GLU A 140 13.81 17.59 1.64
C GLU A 140 12.47 17.09 1.07
N SER A 141 12.50 16.14 0.14
CA SER A 141 11.32 15.41 -0.30
C SER A 141 10.72 14.58 0.83
N TRP A 142 9.40 14.38 0.78
CA TRP A 142 8.68 13.47 1.66
C TRP A 142 7.96 12.41 0.82
N PRO A 143 8.38 11.13 0.89
CA PRO A 143 9.57 10.62 1.60
C PRO A 143 10.90 11.11 1.00
N PRO A 144 12.03 11.03 1.72
CA PRO A 144 13.35 11.30 1.16
C PRO A 144 13.67 10.30 0.03
N THR A 145 14.42 10.73 -0.98
CA THR A 145 14.68 9.91 -2.17
C THR A 145 16.15 9.90 -2.59
N ILE A 146 16.56 8.78 -3.18
CA ILE A 146 17.78 8.71 -4.01
C ILE A 146 17.36 8.65 -5.47
N GLN A 147 18.13 9.30 -6.35
CA GLN A 147 17.97 9.10 -7.80
C GLN A 147 19.02 8.11 -8.30
N VAL A 148 18.56 7.05 -8.96
CA VAL A 148 19.41 6.12 -9.70
C VAL A 148 18.90 6.07 -11.14
N GLU A 149 19.76 6.42 -12.09
CA GLU A 149 19.37 6.66 -13.48
C GLU A 149 18.16 7.61 -13.59
N LYS A 150 17.01 7.12 -14.07
CA LYS A 150 15.76 7.87 -14.25
C LYS A 150 14.68 7.45 -13.24
N GLU A 151 15.06 6.85 -12.12
CA GLU A 151 14.12 6.44 -11.08
C GLU A 151 14.44 7.11 -9.75
N LEU A 152 13.39 7.62 -9.10
CA LEU A 152 13.43 8.03 -7.71
C LEU A 152 13.06 6.81 -6.85
N ILE A 153 13.94 6.48 -5.91
CA ILE A 153 13.74 5.38 -4.96
C ILE A 153 13.54 6.03 -3.59
N PRO A 154 12.38 5.84 -2.94
CA PRO A 154 12.07 6.40 -1.64
C PRO A 154 12.78 5.62 -0.54
N LEU A 155 13.20 6.35 0.49
CA LEU A 155 13.65 5.80 1.76
C LEU A 155 12.68 6.22 2.85
N SER A 156 12.72 5.53 3.99
CA SER A 156 11.84 5.89 5.10
C SER A 156 12.21 7.27 5.65
N ALA A 157 11.20 8.04 6.08
CA ALA A 157 11.39 9.41 6.57
C ALA A 157 12.29 9.50 7.81
N ASP A 158 12.31 8.46 8.66
CA ASP A 158 13.20 8.36 9.82
C ASP A 158 14.67 8.19 9.43
N GLN A 159 14.96 7.83 8.18
CA GLN A 159 16.32 7.70 7.63
C GLN A 159 16.83 9.01 7.01
N LYS A 160 16.07 10.12 7.07
CA LYS A 160 16.47 11.42 6.49
C LYS A 160 17.89 11.83 6.91
N ASP A 161 18.19 11.84 8.20
CA ASP A 161 19.48 12.28 8.72
C ASP A 161 20.61 11.30 8.38
N GLU A 162 20.30 10.01 8.31
CA GLU A 162 21.25 8.97 7.90
C GLU A 162 21.60 9.10 6.41
N LEU A 163 20.60 9.33 5.57
CA LEU A 163 20.77 9.55 4.14
C LEU A 163 21.55 10.84 3.85
N ALA A 164 21.30 11.92 4.61
CA ALA A 164 22.09 13.15 4.50
C ALA A 164 23.57 12.92 4.78
N ARG A 165 23.91 12.18 5.85
CA ARG A 165 25.30 11.82 6.18
C ARG A 165 25.92 10.94 5.09
N PHE A 166 25.18 9.93 4.62
CA PHE A 166 25.63 9.07 3.53
C PHE A 166 25.99 9.87 2.27
N ALA A 167 25.16 10.86 1.91
CA ALA A 167 25.41 11.71 0.75
C ALA A 167 26.71 12.53 0.92
N ASP A 168 26.91 13.13 2.10
CA ASP A 168 28.13 13.90 2.42
C ASP A 168 29.39 13.01 2.38
N ASP A 169 29.37 11.88 3.09
CA ASP A 169 30.50 10.93 3.19
C ASP A 169 30.91 10.34 1.83
N ASN A 170 29.99 10.32 0.86
CA ASN A 170 30.20 9.79 -0.47
C ASN A 170 30.28 10.85 -1.57
N ALA A 171 30.23 12.14 -1.21
CA ALA A 171 30.19 13.26 -2.15
C ALA A 171 29.07 13.12 -3.22
N VAL A 172 27.92 12.56 -2.82
CA VAL A 172 26.73 12.46 -3.67
C VAL A 172 26.00 13.82 -3.63
N PRO A 173 25.68 14.44 -4.78
CA PRO A 173 25.00 15.72 -4.80
C PRO A 173 23.65 15.68 -4.09
N THR A 174 23.35 16.72 -3.29
CA THR A 174 22.01 16.92 -2.71
C THR A 174 21.21 17.92 -3.53
N VAL A 175 19.94 17.64 -3.76
CA VAL A 175 19.00 18.50 -4.49
C VAL A 175 17.71 18.69 -3.70
N SER A 176 16.86 19.61 -4.14
CA SER A 176 15.49 19.77 -3.64
C SER A 176 14.53 19.85 -4.82
N ARG A 177 13.61 18.90 -4.90
CA ARG A 177 12.61 18.79 -5.97
C ARG A 177 11.26 19.29 -5.52
N SER A 178 10.50 19.82 -6.47
CA SER A 178 9.08 20.05 -6.26
C SER A 178 8.29 18.75 -6.43
N ASP A 179 7.31 18.54 -5.55
CA ASP A 179 6.40 17.40 -5.65
C ASP A 179 5.27 17.69 -6.64
N ILE A 180 5.56 17.48 -7.91
CA ILE A 180 4.63 17.74 -9.02
C ILE A 180 3.38 16.84 -8.91
N TRP A 181 3.54 15.60 -8.44
CA TRP A 181 2.42 14.67 -8.29
C TRP A 181 1.45 15.14 -7.20
N SER A 182 1.94 15.74 -6.10
CA SER A 182 1.03 16.34 -5.11
C SER A 182 0.09 17.41 -5.69
N TRP A 183 0.56 18.18 -6.68
CA TRP A 183 -0.27 19.20 -7.33
C TRP A 183 -1.26 18.59 -8.32
N ILE A 184 -0.86 17.52 -9.02
CA ILE A 184 -1.75 16.77 -9.92
C ILE A 184 -2.88 16.14 -9.10
N LEU A 185 -2.53 15.53 -7.96
CA LEU A 185 -3.42 14.72 -7.13
C LEU A 185 -4.23 15.51 -6.10
N ALA A 186 -3.93 16.80 -5.90
CA ALA A 186 -4.62 17.65 -4.94
C ALA A 186 -6.17 17.58 -4.96
N PRO A 187 -6.86 17.47 -6.12
CA PRO A 187 -8.32 17.33 -6.14
C PRO A 187 -8.88 16.04 -5.52
N PHE A 188 -8.02 15.03 -5.25
CA PHE A 188 -8.43 13.74 -4.71
C PHE A 188 -8.25 13.63 -3.19
N LEU A 189 -7.70 14.66 -2.54
CA LEU A 189 -7.62 14.74 -1.08
C LEU A 189 -9.02 14.94 -0.47
N ASP A 190 -9.21 14.47 0.75
CA ASP A 190 -10.45 14.71 1.53
C ASP A 190 -10.46 16.13 2.15
N THR A 191 -9.97 17.12 1.41
CA THR A 191 -9.96 18.53 1.80
C THR A 191 -10.65 19.41 0.76
N GLU A 192 -11.02 20.62 1.17
CA GLU A 192 -11.70 21.56 0.28
C GLU A 192 -10.77 21.96 -0.89
N TYR A 193 -11.18 21.61 -2.10
CA TYR A 193 -10.51 22.00 -3.33
C TYR A 193 -11.23 23.20 -3.98
N THR A 194 -10.66 24.40 -3.80
CA THR A 194 -11.25 25.65 -4.30
C THR A 194 -10.75 26.03 -5.70
N GLU A 195 -11.51 26.85 -6.43
CA GLU A 195 -11.09 27.41 -7.73
C GLU A 195 -9.74 28.14 -7.63
N LYS A 196 -9.53 28.91 -6.56
CA LYS A 196 -8.25 29.60 -6.30
C LYS A 196 -7.07 28.62 -6.13
N THR A 197 -7.31 27.50 -5.46
CA THR A 197 -6.30 26.43 -5.35
C THR A 197 -6.01 25.84 -6.73
N ASP A 198 -7.04 25.58 -7.53
CA ASP A 198 -6.88 25.03 -8.89
C ASP A 198 -6.08 25.98 -9.79
N GLU A 199 -6.42 27.27 -9.82
CA GLU A 199 -5.68 28.29 -10.57
C GLU A 199 -4.19 28.34 -10.17
N ARG A 200 -3.90 28.36 -8.86
CA ARG A 200 -2.52 28.37 -8.35
C ARG A 200 -1.75 27.13 -8.78
N LEU A 201 -2.33 25.94 -8.62
CA LEU A 201 -1.67 24.68 -8.98
C LEU A 201 -1.48 24.54 -10.49
N ARG A 202 -2.41 25.02 -11.31
CA ARG A 202 -2.22 25.09 -12.77
C ARG A 202 -1.06 25.98 -13.18
N GLY A 203 -0.89 27.12 -12.50
CA GLY A 203 0.28 27.99 -12.68
C GLY A 203 1.58 27.22 -12.43
N LEU A 204 1.69 26.56 -11.28
CA LEU A 204 2.85 25.73 -10.94
C LEU A 204 3.09 24.60 -11.97
N LEU A 205 2.05 23.83 -12.32
CA LEU A 205 2.15 22.74 -13.29
C LEU A 205 2.63 23.22 -14.66
N THR A 206 2.21 24.41 -15.09
CA THR A 206 2.64 25.04 -16.35
C THR A 206 4.14 25.37 -16.34
N GLU A 207 4.68 25.83 -15.20
CA GLU A 207 6.12 26.07 -15.05
C GLU A 207 6.94 24.78 -15.22
N TYR A 208 6.37 23.62 -14.93
CA TYR A 208 6.99 22.30 -15.16
C TYR A 208 6.61 21.67 -16.50
N GLY A 209 5.91 22.44 -17.35
CA GLY A 209 5.61 22.04 -18.71
C GLY A 209 4.37 21.18 -18.90
N LEU A 210 3.57 21.01 -17.86
CA LEU A 210 2.29 20.30 -17.91
C LEU A 210 1.19 21.30 -18.27
N GLY A 211 0.71 21.23 -19.52
CA GLY A 211 -0.38 22.07 -19.99
C GLY A 211 -1.73 21.66 -19.42
N GLU A 212 -2.72 22.56 -19.48
CA GLU A 212 -4.07 22.30 -18.96
C GLU A 212 -4.71 21.00 -19.49
N GLN A 213 -4.62 20.75 -20.79
CA GLN A 213 -5.19 19.55 -21.42
C GLN A 213 -4.52 18.28 -20.88
N GLU A 214 -3.20 18.31 -20.66
CA GLU A 214 -2.43 17.19 -20.14
C GLU A 214 -2.76 16.92 -18.68
N VAL A 215 -2.82 17.95 -17.85
CA VAL A 215 -3.23 17.85 -16.44
C VAL A 215 -4.64 17.28 -16.32
N ARG A 216 -5.57 17.76 -17.15
CA ARG A 216 -6.94 17.23 -17.18
C ARG A 216 -6.96 15.75 -17.57
N SER A 217 -6.20 15.36 -18.59
CA SER A 217 -6.10 13.96 -19.02
C SER A 217 -5.48 13.07 -17.94
N LEU A 218 -4.44 13.55 -17.24
CA LEU A 218 -3.80 12.85 -16.13
C LEU A 218 -4.77 12.63 -14.97
N ARG A 219 -5.47 13.70 -14.55
CA ARG A 219 -6.47 13.61 -13.48
C ARG A 219 -7.59 12.63 -13.85
N GLN A 220 -8.10 12.69 -15.08
CA GLN A 220 -9.11 11.75 -15.56
C GLN A 220 -8.61 10.30 -15.62
N GLU A 221 -7.35 10.07 -16.00
CA GLU A 221 -6.75 8.74 -16.08
C GLU A 221 -6.71 8.03 -14.70
N VAL A 222 -6.40 8.81 -13.66
CA VAL A 222 -6.19 8.30 -12.28
C VAL A 222 -7.41 8.44 -11.37
N GLU A 223 -8.43 9.21 -11.77
CA GLU A 223 -9.58 9.62 -10.94
C GLU A 223 -10.22 8.48 -10.15
N THR A 224 -10.70 7.44 -10.85
CA THR A 224 -11.40 6.32 -10.18
C THR A 224 -10.50 5.64 -9.15
N GLN A 225 -9.25 5.39 -9.50
CA GLN A 225 -8.30 4.68 -8.65
C GLN A 225 -7.85 5.53 -7.46
N MET A 226 -7.64 6.84 -7.65
CA MET A 226 -7.28 7.74 -6.57
C MET A 226 -8.44 7.96 -5.59
N LEU A 227 -9.68 8.06 -6.07
CA LEU A 227 -10.85 8.14 -5.20
C LEU A 227 -11.04 6.85 -4.38
N GLU A 228 -10.88 5.67 -5.00
CA GLU A 228 -10.93 4.39 -4.29
C GLU A 228 -9.80 4.25 -3.27
N TYR A 229 -8.58 4.62 -3.67
CA TYR A 229 -7.39 4.60 -2.82
C TYR A 229 -7.55 5.53 -1.61
N ASN A 230 -7.94 6.78 -1.83
CA ASN A 230 -8.07 7.75 -0.74
C ASN A 230 -9.25 7.43 0.18
N ALA A 231 -10.36 6.88 -0.33
CA ALA A 231 -11.47 6.40 0.50
C ALA A 231 -11.04 5.29 1.51
N MET A 232 -9.89 4.63 1.28
CA MET A 232 -9.31 3.65 2.21
C MET A 232 -8.27 4.25 3.16
N LEU A 233 -7.54 5.29 2.76
CA LEU A 233 -6.51 5.95 3.57
C LEU A 233 -7.06 7.06 4.46
N TRP A 234 -8.07 7.79 3.96
CA TRP A 234 -8.59 9.04 4.52
C TRP A 234 -7.46 10.05 4.66
N GLU A 235 -6.77 10.32 3.55
CA GLU A 235 -5.67 11.26 3.49
C GLU A 235 -6.18 12.68 3.20
N TRP A 236 -5.74 13.62 4.03
CA TRP A 236 -6.22 15.01 4.04
C TRP A 236 -5.11 15.96 3.59
N VAL A 237 -3.85 15.56 3.76
CA VAL A 237 -2.71 16.48 3.71
C VAL A 237 -1.90 16.29 2.45
N HIS A 238 -1.60 15.06 2.05
CA HIS A 238 -0.58 14.82 1.02
C HIS A 238 -0.79 13.49 0.28
N LEU A 239 -0.78 13.54 -1.06
CA LEU A 239 -0.75 12.38 -1.94
C LEU A 239 0.41 12.57 -2.92
N ASP A 240 1.27 11.56 -3.09
CA ASP A 240 2.48 11.67 -3.90
C ASP A 240 2.51 10.72 -5.12
N MET A 241 3.66 10.67 -5.80
CA MET A 241 3.88 9.75 -6.92
C MET A 241 3.70 8.29 -6.52
N TYR A 242 4.16 7.91 -5.33
CA TYR A 242 4.11 6.52 -4.88
C TYR A 242 2.68 6.10 -4.54
N ASP A 243 1.85 7.01 -4.05
CA ASP A 243 0.41 6.79 -3.86
C ASP A 243 -0.31 6.51 -5.18
N VAL A 244 -0.06 7.30 -6.22
CA VAL A 244 -0.67 7.04 -7.52
C VAL A 244 -0.13 5.77 -8.18
N LEU A 245 1.16 5.44 -8.00
CA LEU A 245 1.72 4.17 -8.48
C LEU A 245 1.04 2.98 -7.79
N ARG A 246 0.83 3.07 -6.48
CA ARG A 246 0.09 2.08 -5.68
C ARG A 246 -1.35 1.92 -6.16
N ALA A 247 -2.07 3.02 -6.33
CA ALA A 247 -3.46 3.01 -6.78
C ALA A 247 -3.60 2.42 -8.20
N MET A 248 -2.74 2.85 -9.13
CA MET A 248 -2.83 2.45 -10.53
C MET A 248 -2.37 1.01 -10.77
N ARG A 249 -1.50 0.46 -9.92
CA ARG A 249 -1.12 -0.96 -9.95
C ARG A 249 -2.31 -1.91 -9.83
N ALA A 250 -3.36 -1.52 -9.10
CA ALA A 250 -4.57 -2.35 -8.96
C ALA A 250 -5.45 -2.37 -10.23
N LYS A 251 -5.28 -1.39 -11.12
CA LYS A 251 -6.06 -1.24 -12.35
C LYS A 251 -5.37 -1.88 -13.55
N TYR A 252 -4.09 -1.61 -13.72
CA TYR A 252 -3.38 -1.90 -14.96
C TYR A 252 -2.83 -3.32 -15.03
N ASP A 253 -2.76 -3.85 -16.25
CA ASP A 253 -1.92 -5.02 -16.51
C ASP A 253 -0.43 -4.66 -16.44
N LYS A 254 0.43 -5.67 -16.57
CA LYS A 254 1.89 -5.49 -16.47
C LYS A 254 2.46 -4.46 -17.45
N THR A 255 2.01 -4.47 -18.70
CA THR A 255 2.56 -3.60 -19.76
C THR A 255 2.04 -2.17 -19.61
N GLU A 256 0.76 -2.04 -19.27
CA GLU A 256 0.13 -0.76 -18.96
C GLU A 256 0.78 -0.11 -17.73
N PHE A 257 1.01 -0.89 -16.67
CA PHE A 257 1.63 -0.41 -15.45
C PHE A 257 3.08 0.02 -15.67
N GLU A 258 3.86 -0.72 -16.46
CA GLU A 258 5.22 -0.30 -16.84
C GLU A 258 5.21 1.05 -17.56
N ARG A 259 4.32 1.25 -18.52
CA ARG A 259 4.19 2.54 -19.23
C ARG A 259 3.82 3.67 -18.27
N PHE A 260 2.85 3.42 -17.39
CA PHE A 260 2.43 4.40 -16.39
C PHE A 260 3.56 4.71 -15.40
N PHE A 261 4.31 3.71 -14.95
CA PHE A 261 5.45 3.87 -14.05
C PHE A 261 6.51 4.78 -14.65
N ARG A 262 6.90 4.54 -15.92
CA ARG A 262 7.87 5.40 -16.62
C ARG A 262 7.35 6.83 -16.80
N LYS A 263 6.06 6.99 -17.12
CA LYS A 263 5.41 8.30 -17.22
C LYS A 263 5.44 9.05 -15.89
N ALA A 264 5.13 8.36 -14.78
CA ALA A 264 5.14 8.95 -13.44
C ALA A 264 6.53 9.40 -13.01
N MET A 265 7.56 8.58 -13.23
CA MET A 265 8.95 8.96 -12.98
C MET A 265 9.39 10.15 -13.84
N SER A 266 9.02 10.16 -15.13
CA SER A 266 9.33 11.28 -16.02
C SER A 266 8.71 12.58 -15.55
N ILE A 267 7.48 12.55 -15.03
CA ILE A 267 6.82 13.73 -14.48
C ILE A 267 7.51 14.18 -13.19
N ALA A 268 7.84 13.27 -12.28
CA ALA A 268 8.50 13.58 -11.02
C ALA A 268 9.92 14.15 -11.19
N LEU A 269 10.59 13.79 -12.28
CA LEU A 269 11.92 14.29 -12.64
C LEU A 269 11.89 15.54 -13.53
N SER A 270 10.71 16.09 -13.84
CA SER A 270 10.61 17.31 -14.64
C SER A 270 11.24 18.49 -13.92
N GLU A 271 12.01 19.27 -14.66
CA GLU A 271 12.63 20.49 -14.16
C GLU A 271 11.75 21.72 -14.50
N LYS A 272 11.81 22.72 -13.63
CA LYS A 272 11.12 23.99 -13.86
C LYS A 272 11.67 24.64 -15.12
N ARG A 273 10.80 24.97 -16.07
CA ARG A 273 11.14 25.75 -17.26
C ARG A 273 11.55 27.15 -16.81
N ILE A 274 12.84 27.44 -16.84
CA ILE A 274 13.35 28.79 -16.61
C ILE A 274 12.79 29.65 -17.74
N GLY A 275 12.05 30.70 -17.40
CA GLY A 275 11.36 31.55 -18.36
C GLY A 275 12.30 32.03 -19.45
N VAL A 276 12.15 31.50 -20.66
CA VAL A 276 12.55 32.23 -21.87
C VAL A 276 11.63 33.44 -21.87
N ARG A 277 12.17 34.63 -21.54
CA ARG A 277 11.52 35.87 -21.95
C ARG A 277 11.32 35.73 -23.45
N GLU A 278 10.07 35.69 -23.89
CA GLU A 278 9.76 35.95 -25.29
C GLU A 278 10.34 37.33 -25.60
N GLU A 279 11.47 37.37 -26.28
CA GLU A 279 11.88 38.56 -27.00
C GLU A 279 10.78 38.79 -28.04
N MET A 280 9.84 39.68 -27.70
CA MET A 280 8.94 40.25 -28.68
C MET A 280 9.81 40.85 -29.79
N PRO A 281 9.65 40.44 -31.06
CA PRO A 281 10.35 41.10 -32.13
C PRO A 281 9.86 42.55 -32.18
N GLU A 282 10.78 43.50 -31.97
CA GLU A 282 10.61 44.85 -32.45
C GLU A 282 10.49 44.78 -33.98
N GLN A 283 9.27 44.89 -34.50
CA GLN A 283 8.87 45.75 -35.62
C GLN A 283 7.41 45.52 -36.01
#